data_AF-C3W2R8-F1
#
_entry.id   AF-C3W2R8-F1
#
_cell.length_a   1.000
_cell.length_b   1.000
_cell.length_c   1.000
_cell.angle_alpha   90.00
_cell.angle_beta   90.00
_cell.angle_gamma   90.00
#
_symmetry.space_group_name_H-M   'P 1'
#
loop_
_entity.id
_entity.type
_entity.pdbx_description
1 polymer ?
#
loop_
_entity_poly.entity_id
_entity_poly.type
_entity_poly.pdbx_seq_one_letter_code
_entity_poly.pdbx_strand_id
1 'polypeptide(L)'
;VTENIYRRWLIDNKITIATAIDAVREVGNPTILATFTVVAALVPMASVSGMMGPYMAPIPILGSIAMMFSLFAAFVFTPYFIMIFVPPLKVLHKMHKKEEKETKAMFAFFHSTISKLFNIKIYGWSFLIGLIVAFFMSISMFYTTLVPVKMLPLDNKSEFGVILNMPDGTALANTASTLHKMAQVLRNVPEVVAIQSYSGTAKPFDFNGLVRHYYLRQSPSEGELQIQLVEKSERDRSSHEIA
;
A
#
# COMPACT_ATOMS: atom_id res chain seq x y z
N VAL A 1 7.52 19.75 -12.94
CA VAL A 1 7.35 20.61 -14.15
C VAL A 1 6.96 22.04 -13.78
N THR A 2 5.87 22.25 -13.04
CA THR A 2 5.41 23.57 -12.52
C THR A 2 6.53 24.41 -11.90
N GLU A 3 7.21 23.85 -10.91
CA GLU A 3 8.27 24.51 -10.16
C GLU A 3 9.41 24.99 -11.06
N ASN A 4 9.84 24.17 -12.04
CA ASN A 4 10.93 24.54 -12.93
C ASN A 4 10.53 25.68 -13.87
N ILE A 5 9.27 25.73 -14.32
CA ILE A 5 8.77 26.85 -15.14
C ILE A 5 8.81 28.15 -14.32
N TYR A 6 8.29 28.14 -13.09
CA TYR A 6 8.34 29.32 -12.22
C TYR A 6 9.77 29.75 -11.89
N ARG A 7 10.64 28.79 -11.57
CA ARG A 7 12.07 29.05 -11.33
C ARG A 7 12.73 29.71 -12.53
N ARG A 8 12.47 29.23 -13.76
CA ARG A 8 13.06 29.80 -14.97
C ARG A 8 12.54 31.21 -15.26
N TRP A 9 11.26 31.46 -15.08
CA TRP A 9 10.68 32.81 -15.23
C TRP A 9 11.22 33.82 -14.23
N LEU A 10 11.54 33.39 -13.00
CA LEU A 10 12.24 34.25 -12.06
C LEU A 10 13.66 34.59 -12.48
N ILE A 11 14.43 33.58 -12.91
CA ILE A 11 15.84 33.74 -13.31
C ILE A 11 15.93 34.68 -14.51
N ASP A 12 15.08 34.46 -15.52
CA ASP A 12 15.07 35.26 -16.75
C ASP A 12 14.31 36.59 -16.59
N ASN A 13 13.63 36.77 -15.44
CA ASN A 13 12.78 37.91 -15.09
C ASN A 13 11.74 38.25 -16.18
N LYS A 14 11.28 37.24 -16.90
CA LYS A 14 10.37 37.35 -18.05
C LYS A 14 9.45 36.14 -18.10
N ILE A 15 8.16 36.39 -18.32
CA ILE A 15 7.18 35.33 -18.53
C ILE A 15 6.95 35.21 -20.03
N THR A 16 7.58 34.21 -20.64
CA THR A 16 7.41 33.91 -22.07
C THR A 16 7.14 32.42 -22.28
N ILE A 17 6.45 32.11 -23.37
CA ILE A 17 6.21 30.73 -23.81
C ILE A 17 7.53 30.03 -24.11
N ALA A 18 8.50 30.72 -24.72
CA ALA A 18 9.82 30.17 -25.01
C ALA A 18 10.54 29.70 -23.74
N THR A 19 10.59 30.54 -22.70
CA THR A 19 11.17 30.19 -21.40
C THR A 19 10.45 29.00 -20.75
N ALA A 20 9.12 28.90 -20.89
CA ALA A 20 8.36 27.78 -20.36
C ALA A 20 8.67 26.47 -21.11
N ILE A 21 8.81 26.52 -22.44
CA ILE A 21 9.21 25.36 -23.26
C ILE A 21 10.59 24.86 -22.85
N ASP A 22 11.56 25.76 -22.69
CA ASP A 22 12.91 25.40 -22.29
C ASP A 22 12.96 24.83 -20.87
N ALA A 23 12.17 25.40 -19.94
CA ALA A 23 12.02 24.86 -18.59
C ALA A 23 11.41 23.46 -18.57
N VAL A 24 10.45 23.15 -19.45
CA VAL A 24 9.90 21.79 -19.60
C VAL A 24 10.95 20.83 -20.19
N ARG A 25 11.72 21.27 -21.19
CA ARG A 25 12.78 20.46 -21.81
C ARG A 25 13.88 20.07 -20.83
N GLU A 26 14.25 20.97 -19.92
CA GLU A 26 15.27 20.72 -18.89
C GLU A 26 14.90 19.55 -17.96
N VAL A 27 13.63 19.45 -17.55
CA VAL A 27 13.15 18.42 -16.61
C VAL A 27 12.42 17.26 -17.28
N GLY A 28 12.24 17.32 -18.60
CA GLY A 28 11.52 16.31 -19.37
C GLY A 28 12.10 14.91 -19.22
N ASN A 29 13.37 14.74 -19.62
CA ASN A 29 14.05 13.45 -19.58
C ASN A 29 14.11 12.85 -18.16
N PRO A 30 14.50 13.60 -17.11
CA PRO A 30 14.46 13.07 -15.73
C PRO A 30 13.08 12.60 -15.29
N THR A 31 12.01 13.33 -15.64
CA THR A 31 10.64 12.98 -15.22
C THR A 31 10.14 11.71 -15.90
N ILE A 32 10.45 11.55 -17.20
CA ILE A 32 10.14 10.34 -17.97
C ILE A 32 10.89 9.13 -17.36
N LEU A 33 12.19 9.26 -17.14
CA LEU A 33 13.01 8.19 -16.54
C LEU A 33 12.56 7.81 -15.14
N ALA A 34 12.18 8.79 -14.30
CA ALA A 34 11.65 8.52 -12.97
C ALA A 34 10.35 7.73 -13.04
N THR A 35 9.45 8.09 -13.96
CA THR A 35 8.18 7.39 -14.15
C THR A 35 8.39 5.95 -14.59
N PHE A 36 9.27 5.72 -15.58
CA PHE A 36 9.61 4.37 -16.02
C PHE A 36 10.30 3.55 -14.93
N THR A 37 11.13 4.17 -14.08
CA THR A 37 11.74 3.48 -12.94
C THR A 37 10.67 2.97 -11.96
N VAL A 38 9.64 3.78 -11.67
CA VAL A 38 8.52 3.36 -10.82
C VAL A 38 7.75 2.22 -11.46
N VAL A 39 7.43 2.33 -12.75
CA VAL A 39 6.75 1.24 -13.48
C VAL A 39 7.59 -0.03 -13.46
N ALA A 40 8.89 0.06 -13.75
CA ALA A 40 9.80 -1.08 -13.74
C ALA A 40 9.91 -1.74 -12.36
N ALA A 41 9.84 -0.97 -11.27
CA ALA A 41 9.80 -1.51 -9.91
C ALA A 41 8.48 -2.24 -9.59
N LEU A 42 7.37 -1.84 -10.21
CA LEU A 42 6.06 -2.46 -10.01
C LEU A 42 5.83 -3.69 -10.88
N VAL A 43 6.37 -3.75 -12.09
CA VAL A 43 6.18 -4.85 -13.06
C VAL A 43 6.40 -6.25 -12.45
N PRO A 44 7.43 -6.51 -11.62
CA PRO A 44 7.63 -7.83 -11.00
C PRO A 44 6.43 -8.32 -10.20
N MET A 45 5.66 -7.43 -9.59
CA MET A 45 4.46 -7.79 -8.82
C MET A 45 3.33 -8.33 -9.71
N ALA A 46 3.28 -7.93 -10.98
CA ALA A 46 2.27 -8.43 -11.93
C ALA A 46 2.53 -9.89 -12.32
N SER A 47 3.78 -10.36 -12.19
CA SER A 47 4.20 -11.74 -12.46
C SER A 47 3.99 -12.68 -11.26
N VAL A 48 3.38 -12.21 -10.17
CA VAL A 48 3.08 -13.06 -9.01
C VAL A 48 1.99 -14.07 -9.40
N SER A 49 2.39 -15.35 -9.43
CA SER A 49 1.51 -16.47 -9.75
C SER A 49 0.84 -17.05 -8.50
N GLY A 50 -0.09 -17.98 -8.72
CA GLY A 50 -0.85 -18.63 -7.65
C GLY A 50 -2.00 -17.78 -7.11
N MET A 51 -2.50 -18.14 -5.94
CA MET A 51 -3.74 -17.56 -5.39
C MET A 51 -3.59 -16.12 -4.89
N MET A 52 -2.35 -15.64 -4.66
CA MET A 52 -2.08 -14.23 -4.36
C MET A 52 -2.07 -13.34 -5.61
N GLY A 53 -1.93 -13.92 -6.80
CA GLY A 53 -1.86 -13.18 -8.06
C GLY A 53 -3.05 -12.25 -8.28
N PRO A 54 -4.31 -12.75 -8.24
CA PRO A 54 -5.49 -11.89 -8.43
C PRO A 54 -5.63 -10.76 -7.41
N TYR A 55 -5.13 -10.94 -6.17
CA TYR A 55 -5.17 -9.93 -5.12
C TYR A 55 -4.06 -8.87 -5.26
N MET A 56 -2.89 -9.27 -5.76
CA MET A 56 -1.75 -8.38 -5.92
C MET A 56 -1.76 -7.66 -7.28
N ALA A 57 -2.32 -8.28 -8.32
CA ALA A 57 -2.34 -7.76 -9.69
C ALA A 57 -2.90 -6.32 -9.85
N PRO A 58 -3.94 -5.87 -9.11
CA PRO A 58 -4.45 -4.51 -9.25
C PRO A 58 -3.41 -3.43 -8.90
N ILE A 59 -2.49 -3.70 -7.96
CA ILE A 59 -1.50 -2.72 -7.49
C ILE A 59 -0.55 -2.28 -8.61
N PRO A 60 0.21 -3.19 -9.27
CA PRO A 60 1.13 -2.80 -10.33
C PRO A 60 0.40 -2.35 -11.59
N ILE A 61 -0.77 -2.91 -11.92
CA ILE A 61 -1.53 -2.54 -13.12
C ILE A 61 -2.06 -1.10 -12.98
N LEU A 62 -2.85 -0.83 -11.92
CA LEU A 62 -3.43 0.50 -11.71
C LEU A 62 -2.34 1.52 -11.41
N GLY A 63 -1.32 1.15 -10.63
CA GLY A 63 -0.18 2.00 -10.34
C GLY A 63 0.57 2.41 -11.61
N SER A 64 0.91 1.47 -12.48
CA SER A 64 1.63 1.78 -13.73
C SER A 64 0.80 2.62 -14.69
N ILE A 65 -0.49 2.30 -14.84
CA ILE A 65 -1.42 3.10 -15.66
C ILE A 65 -1.53 4.52 -15.12
N ALA A 66 -1.74 4.68 -13.81
CA ALA A 66 -1.83 5.99 -13.16
C ALA A 66 -0.55 6.82 -13.34
N MET A 67 0.62 6.18 -13.23
CA MET A 67 1.91 6.85 -13.44
C MET A 67 2.08 7.32 -14.89
N MET A 68 1.67 6.51 -15.88
CA MET A 68 1.72 6.89 -17.29
C MET A 68 0.74 8.04 -17.61
N PHE A 69 -0.48 7.98 -17.09
CA PHE A 69 -1.44 9.08 -17.22
C PHE A 69 -0.96 10.34 -16.51
N SER A 70 -0.33 10.22 -15.35
CA SER A 70 0.26 11.34 -14.62
C SER A 70 1.36 12.01 -15.43
N LEU A 71 2.25 11.23 -16.06
CA LEU A 71 3.30 11.75 -16.93
C LEU A 71 2.72 12.51 -18.14
N PHE A 72 1.70 11.93 -18.78
CA PHE A 72 0.97 12.60 -19.87
C PHE A 72 0.35 13.93 -19.40
N ALA A 73 -0.35 13.92 -18.27
CA ALA A 73 -0.98 15.11 -17.71
C ALA A 73 0.05 16.17 -17.29
N ALA A 74 1.21 15.75 -16.79
CA ALA A 74 2.31 16.62 -16.40
C ALA A 74 2.95 17.35 -17.59
N PHE A 75 2.89 16.81 -18.80
CA PHE A 75 3.43 17.47 -20.00
C PHE A 75 2.39 18.16 -20.87
N VAL A 76 1.15 17.67 -20.90
CA VAL A 76 0.09 18.27 -21.72
C VAL A 76 -0.66 19.34 -20.93
N PHE A 77 -1.27 18.96 -19.81
CA PHE A 77 -2.16 19.84 -19.06
C PHE A 77 -1.40 20.85 -18.21
N THR A 78 -0.31 20.43 -17.57
CA THR A 78 0.39 21.30 -16.62
C THR A 78 0.97 22.55 -17.29
N PRO A 79 1.73 22.48 -18.41
CA PRO A 79 2.22 23.69 -19.07
C PRO A 79 1.07 24.52 -19.65
N TYR A 80 0.02 23.88 -20.17
CA TYR A 80 -1.16 24.56 -20.69
C TYR A 80 -1.86 25.41 -19.63
N PHE A 81 -2.19 24.82 -18.48
CA PHE A 81 -2.87 25.52 -17.39
C PHE A 81 -1.97 26.58 -16.74
N ILE A 82 -0.68 26.32 -16.61
CA ILE A 82 0.27 27.33 -16.12
C ILE A 82 0.23 28.57 -17.00
N MET A 83 0.19 28.42 -18.33
CA MET A 83 0.12 29.55 -19.26
C MET A 83 -1.21 30.32 -19.18
N ILE A 84 -2.30 29.67 -18.79
CA ILE A 84 -3.61 30.32 -18.57
C ILE A 84 -3.63 31.07 -17.24
N PHE A 85 -3.10 30.46 -16.18
CA PHE A 85 -3.16 30.97 -14.81
C PHE A 85 -1.87 31.66 -14.36
N VAL A 86 -1.10 32.23 -15.31
CA VAL A 86 0.16 32.92 -15.01
C VAL A 86 -0.08 34.09 -14.04
N PRO A 87 0.56 34.08 -12.85
CA PRO A 87 0.55 35.24 -11.98
C PRO A 87 1.44 36.36 -12.55
N PRO A 88 1.14 37.64 -12.29
CA PRO A 88 2.06 38.72 -12.63
C PRO A 88 3.43 38.50 -11.99
N LEU A 89 4.50 38.85 -12.71
CA LEU A 89 5.89 38.64 -12.27
C LEU A 89 6.19 39.22 -10.87
N LYS A 90 5.57 40.35 -10.52
CA LYS A 90 5.67 40.98 -9.19
C LYS A 90 5.10 40.09 -8.08
N VAL A 91 4.01 39.38 -8.36
CA VAL A 91 3.38 38.44 -7.42
C VAL A 91 4.28 37.22 -7.26
N LEU A 92 4.84 36.69 -8.35
CA LEU A 92 5.82 35.60 -8.29
C LEU A 92 7.00 35.95 -7.37
N HIS A 93 7.64 37.10 -7.58
CA HIS A 93 8.75 37.55 -6.73
C HIS A 93 8.37 37.69 -5.25
N LYS A 94 7.15 38.15 -4.96
CA LYS A 94 6.66 38.24 -3.59
C LYS A 94 6.46 36.87 -2.96
N MET A 95 5.92 35.91 -3.73
CA MET A 95 5.75 34.51 -3.29
C MET A 95 7.10 33.84 -3.02
N HIS A 96 8.06 33.97 -3.94
CA HIS A 96 9.39 33.39 -3.76
C HIS A 96 10.18 34.00 -2.60
N LYS A 97 10.08 35.32 -2.37
CA LYS A 97 10.69 35.94 -1.18
C LYS A 97 10.04 35.47 0.13
N LYS A 98 8.74 35.19 0.11
CA LYS A 98 8.04 34.64 1.28
C LYS A 98 8.50 33.20 1.55
N GLU A 99 8.52 32.38 0.51
CA GLU A 99 9.02 31.00 0.55
C GLU A 99 10.47 30.96 1.05
N GLU A 100 11.38 31.73 0.46
CA GLU A 100 12.77 31.83 0.93
C GLU A 100 12.89 32.19 2.42
N LYS A 101 12.01 33.07 2.93
CA LYS A 101 12.02 33.47 4.33
C LYS A 101 11.52 32.33 5.24
N GLU A 102 10.51 31.58 4.81
CA GLU A 102 9.96 30.44 5.54
C GLU A 102 10.94 29.26 5.54
N THR A 103 11.59 28.99 4.41
CA THR A 103 12.51 27.86 4.25
C THR A 103 13.94 28.19 4.68
N LYS A 104 14.28 29.45 4.98
CA LYS A 104 15.67 29.89 5.25
C LYS A 104 16.38 29.07 6.33
N ALA A 105 15.68 28.77 7.43
CA ALA A 105 16.24 28.02 8.54
C ALA A 105 16.50 26.56 8.15
N MET A 106 15.56 25.91 7.46
CA MET A 106 15.74 24.56 6.92
C MET A 106 16.86 24.52 5.88
N PHE A 107 16.91 25.50 4.97
CA PHE A 107 17.94 25.58 3.95
C PHE A 107 19.33 25.76 4.57
N ALA A 108 19.47 26.62 5.58
CA ALA A 108 20.72 26.81 6.31
C ALA A 108 21.15 25.53 7.05
N PHE A 109 20.21 24.82 7.68
CA PHE A 109 20.47 23.53 8.33
C PHE A 109 20.91 22.46 7.34
N PHE A 110 20.16 22.30 6.23
CA PHE A 110 20.48 21.37 5.15
C PHE A 110 21.85 21.68 4.56
N HIS A 111 22.11 22.95 4.21
CA HIS A 111 23.38 23.35 3.63
C HIS A 111 24.53 23.12 4.61
N SER A 112 24.40 23.48 5.88
CA SER A 112 25.44 23.26 6.90
C SER A 112 25.74 21.77 7.10
N THR A 113 24.71 20.93 7.16
CA THR A 113 24.86 19.49 7.44
C THR A 113 25.35 18.73 6.20
N ILE A 114 24.72 18.95 5.05
CA ILE A 114 25.07 18.28 3.80
C ILE A 114 26.43 18.75 3.27
N SER A 115 26.74 20.04 3.34
CA SER A 115 28.04 20.56 2.90
C SER A 115 29.19 19.93 3.70
N LYS A 116 29.03 19.75 5.01
CA LYS A 116 30.04 19.06 5.84
C LYS A 116 30.19 17.59 5.47
N LEU A 117 29.08 16.92 5.13
CA LEU A 117 29.07 15.52 4.72
C LEU A 117 29.85 15.29 3.40
N PHE A 118 29.70 16.21 2.43
CA PHE A 118 30.40 16.11 1.13
C PHE A 118 31.82 16.65 1.15
N ASN A 119 32.08 17.75 1.85
CA ASN A 119 33.37 18.44 1.80
C ASN A 119 34.40 17.88 2.79
N ILE A 120 33.96 17.23 3.87
CA ILE A 120 34.85 16.71 4.91
C ILE A 120 34.76 15.19 4.92
N LYS A 121 35.84 14.54 4.47
CA LYS A 121 35.92 13.08 4.32
C LYS A 121 35.55 12.30 5.59
N ILE A 122 35.96 12.77 6.78
CA ILE A 122 35.66 12.06 8.05
C ILE A 122 34.15 11.94 8.28
N TYR A 123 33.38 13.00 8.00
CA TYR A 123 31.92 12.98 8.17
C TYR A 123 31.27 12.06 7.14
N GLY A 124 31.70 12.13 5.87
CA GLY A 124 31.24 11.23 4.81
C GLY A 124 31.46 9.75 5.15
N TRP A 125 32.66 9.39 5.59
CA TRP A 125 32.98 8.01 5.98
C TRP A 125 32.26 7.58 7.26
N SER A 126 32.16 8.45 8.26
CA SER A 126 31.43 8.16 9.51
C SER A 126 29.94 7.90 9.25
N PHE A 127 29.33 8.67 8.35
CA PHE A 127 27.94 8.49 7.96
C PHE A 127 27.74 7.19 7.19
N LEU A 128 28.64 6.87 6.25
CA LEU A 128 28.58 5.60 5.51
C LEU A 128 28.71 4.40 6.46
N ILE A 129 29.67 4.42 7.37
CA ILE A 129 29.84 3.36 8.37
C ILE A 129 28.61 3.28 9.27
N GLY A 130 28.08 4.42 9.72
CA GLY A 130 26.84 4.48 10.50
C GLY A 130 25.65 3.86 9.76
N LEU A 131 25.51 4.14 8.47
CA LEU A 131 24.46 3.56 7.62
C LEU A 131 24.61 2.04 7.49
N ILE A 132 25.84 1.55 7.29
CA ILE A 132 26.13 0.12 7.20
C ILE A 132 25.83 -0.58 8.54
N VAL A 133 26.26 0.01 9.67
CA VAL A 133 25.99 -0.53 11.00
C VAL A 133 24.48 -0.54 11.27
N ALA A 134 23.77 0.54 10.98
CA ALA A 134 22.31 0.61 11.14
C ALA A 134 21.59 -0.42 10.26
N PHE A 135 22.06 -0.65 9.04
CA PHE A 135 21.53 -1.67 8.14
C PHE A 135 21.67 -3.08 8.74
N PHE A 136 22.87 -3.46 9.18
CA PHE A 136 23.09 -4.77 9.80
C PHE A 136 22.36 -4.91 11.14
N MET A 137 22.28 -3.84 11.93
CA MET A 137 21.51 -3.81 13.17
C MET A 137 20.02 -4.05 12.90
N SER A 138 19.46 -3.42 11.86
CA SER A 138 18.07 -3.62 11.44
C SER A 138 17.82 -5.05 10.97
N ILE A 139 18.75 -5.65 10.22
CA ILE A 139 18.64 -7.06 9.78
C ILE A 139 18.70 -8.02 10.97
N SER A 140 19.55 -7.74 11.98
CA SER A 140 19.66 -8.57 13.18
C SER A 140 18.36 -8.64 13.99
N MET A 141 17.46 -7.64 13.86
CA MET A 141 16.15 -7.65 14.52
C MET A 141 15.25 -8.79 14.02
N PHE A 142 15.44 -9.29 12.79
CA PHE A 142 14.72 -10.47 12.31
C PHE A 142 15.19 -11.74 13.03
N TYR A 143 16.50 -11.91 13.22
CA TYR A 143 17.05 -13.08 13.91
C TYR A 143 16.68 -13.12 15.39
N THR A 144 16.74 -11.96 16.05
CA THR A 144 16.42 -11.83 17.49
C THR A 144 14.92 -11.86 17.78
N THR A 145 14.06 -11.95 16.75
CA THR A 145 12.59 -11.97 16.86
C THR A 145 11.98 -10.77 17.60
N LEU A 146 12.75 -9.69 17.78
CA LEU A 146 12.29 -8.44 18.39
C LEU A 146 11.12 -7.82 17.59
N VAL A 147 11.06 -8.10 16.29
CA VAL A 147 9.95 -7.71 15.40
C VAL A 147 9.28 -8.99 14.87
N PRO A 148 8.11 -9.40 15.41
CA PRO A 148 7.42 -10.58 14.92
C PRO A 148 6.92 -10.35 13.50
N VAL A 149 7.35 -11.19 12.57
CA VAL A 149 6.88 -11.15 11.18
C VAL A 149 5.50 -11.77 11.12
N LYS A 150 4.49 -10.97 10.75
CA LYS A 150 3.15 -11.44 10.42
C LYS A 150 2.94 -11.31 8.92
N MET A 151 2.54 -12.39 8.25
CA MET A 151 2.29 -12.33 6.79
C MET A 151 1.05 -11.51 6.44
N LEU A 152 0.02 -11.54 7.29
CA LEU A 152 -1.20 -10.76 7.14
C LEU A 152 -1.65 -10.27 8.52
N PRO A 153 -2.09 -9.00 8.65
CA PRO A 153 -2.73 -8.55 9.88
C PRO A 153 -4.05 -9.29 10.09
N LEU A 154 -4.43 -9.44 11.36
CA LEU A 154 -5.75 -9.94 11.72
C LEU A 154 -6.77 -8.88 11.28
N ASP A 155 -7.74 -9.29 10.47
CA ASP A 155 -8.78 -8.39 9.96
C ASP A 155 -10.07 -8.56 10.76
N ASN A 156 -10.74 -7.45 11.07
CA ASN A 156 -12.02 -7.48 11.78
C ASN A 156 -13.18 -7.51 10.78
N LYS A 157 -13.46 -8.71 10.25
CA LYS A 157 -14.55 -8.96 9.31
C LYS A 157 -15.87 -9.27 10.00
N SER A 158 -16.99 -8.95 9.35
CA SER A 158 -18.34 -9.33 9.80
C SER A 158 -18.67 -10.80 9.51
N GLU A 159 -17.65 -11.65 9.34
CA GLU A 159 -17.80 -13.08 9.14
C GLU A 159 -16.57 -13.82 9.65
N PHE A 160 -16.77 -15.07 10.08
CA PHE A 160 -15.70 -16.02 10.31
C PHE A 160 -16.18 -17.45 10.06
N GLY A 161 -15.23 -18.36 9.83
CA GLY A 161 -15.51 -19.78 9.60
C GLY A 161 -15.09 -20.64 10.78
N VAL A 162 -15.92 -21.60 11.16
CA VAL A 162 -15.57 -22.67 12.11
C VAL A 162 -15.47 -23.98 11.35
N ILE A 163 -14.32 -24.63 11.47
CA ILE A 163 -14.00 -25.85 10.71
C ILE A 163 -14.17 -27.06 11.62
N LEU A 164 -14.91 -28.05 11.14
CA LEU A 164 -15.16 -29.31 11.84
C LEU A 164 -14.48 -30.46 11.12
N ASN A 165 -13.65 -31.21 11.84
CA ASN A 165 -13.09 -32.49 11.37
C ASN A 165 -13.59 -33.59 12.32
N MET A 166 -14.50 -34.44 11.83
CA MET A 166 -14.91 -35.66 12.52
C MET A 166 -13.89 -36.78 12.24
N PRO A 167 -13.88 -37.86 13.05
CA PRO A 167 -13.06 -39.04 12.74
C PRO A 167 -13.33 -39.58 11.33
N ASP A 168 -12.30 -40.09 10.66
CA ASP A 168 -12.42 -40.67 9.33
C ASP A 168 -13.44 -41.82 9.30
N GLY A 169 -14.24 -41.88 8.24
CA GLY A 169 -15.34 -42.85 8.12
C GLY A 169 -16.64 -42.43 8.81
N THR A 170 -16.69 -41.25 9.45
CA THR A 170 -17.95 -40.70 9.98
C THR A 170 -18.95 -40.45 8.85
N ALA A 171 -20.18 -40.95 9.01
CA ALA A 171 -21.25 -40.74 8.04
C ALA A 171 -21.67 -39.26 7.97
N LEU A 172 -22.00 -38.79 6.75
CA LEU A 172 -22.38 -37.40 6.48
C LEU A 172 -23.50 -36.89 7.41
N ALA A 173 -24.49 -37.73 7.69
CA ALA A 173 -25.62 -37.38 8.57
C ALA A 173 -25.17 -37.07 10.00
N ASN A 174 -24.13 -37.75 10.51
CA ASN A 174 -23.57 -37.50 11.83
C ASN A 174 -22.82 -36.16 11.84
N THR A 175 -22.02 -35.89 10.81
CA THR A 175 -21.35 -34.60 10.63
C THR A 175 -22.35 -33.44 10.55
N ALA A 176 -23.42 -33.60 9.75
CA ALA A 176 -24.49 -32.61 9.63
C ALA A 176 -25.23 -32.38 10.96
N SER A 177 -25.52 -33.44 11.71
CA SER A 177 -26.13 -33.35 13.05
C SER A 177 -25.23 -32.59 14.04
N THR A 178 -23.92 -32.86 14.03
CA THR A 178 -22.95 -32.14 14.85
C THR A 178 -22.87 -30.67 14.48
N LEU A 179 -22.77 -30.34 13.19
CA LEU A 179 -22.79 -28.95 12.70
C LEU A 179 -24.08 -28.24 13.12
N HIS A 180 -25.22 -28.92 13.05
CA HIS A 180 -26.50 -28.35 13.48
C HIS A 180 -26.50 -28.02 14.98
N LYS A 181 -26.00 -28.92 15.82
CA LYS A 181 -25.86 -28.68 17.27
C LYS A 181 -24.93 -27.49 17.55
N MET A 182 -23.79 -27.41 16.86
CA MET A 182 -22.87 -26.28 16.98
C MET A 182 -23.55 -24.96 16.58
N ALA A 183 -24.30 -24.96 15.47
CA ALA A 183 -25.07 -23.79 15.03
C ALA A 183 -26.11 -23.35 16.07
N GLN A 184 -26.79 -24.28 16.75
CA GLN A 184 -27.74 -23.93 17.82
C GLN A 184 -27.06 -23.25 19.02
N VAL A 185 -25.85 -23.67 19.38
CA VAL A 185 -25.07 -23.01 20.44
C VAL A 185 -24.66 -21.60 20.01
N LEU A 186 -24.16 -21.47 18.79
CA LEU A 186 -23.69 -20.20 18.23
C LEU A 186 -24.81 -19.16 18.04
N ARG A 187 -26.06 -19.59 17.85
CA ARG A 187 -27.23 -18.69 17.80
C ARG A 187 -27.47 -17.91 19.08
N ASN A 188 -26.95 -18.38 20.22
CA ASN A 188 -27.09 -17.68 21.49
C ASN A 188 -26.07 -16.54 21.66
N VAL A 189 -25.12 -16.40 20.72
CA VAL A 189 -24.16 -15.29 20.70
C VAL A 189 -24.83 -14.07 20.08
N PRO A 190 -24.95 -12.94 20.80
CA PRO A 190 -25.77 -11.80 20.38
C PRO A 190 -25.27 -11.13 19.10
N GLU A 191 -23.97 -11.21 18.81
CA GLU A 191 -23.37 -10.64 17.61
C GLU A 191 -23.60 -11.50 16.34
N VAL A 192 -24.19 -12.69 16.45
CA VAL A 192 -24.41 -13.60 15.31
C VAL A 192 -25.76 -13.31 14.64
N VAL A 193 -25.72 -12.96 13.35
CA VAL A 193 -26.89 -12.64 12.53
C VAL A 193 -27.37 -13.85 11.75
N ALA A 194 -26.44 -14.60 11.15
CA ALA A 194 -26.77 -15.75 10.34
C ALA A 194 -25.67 -16.82 10.44
N ILE A 195 -26.06 -18.08 10.24
CA ILE A 195 -25.15 -19.21 10.22
C ILE A 195 -25.52 -20.07 9.01
N GLN A 196 -24.52 -20.40 8.19
CA GLN A 196 -24.65 -21.35 7.09
C GLN A 196 -23.78 -22.57 7.40
N SER A 197 -24.31 -23.76 7.17
CA SER A 197 -23.61 -25.02 7.42
C SER A 197 -23.33 -25.75 6.11
N TYR A 198 -22.07 -26.18 5.94
CA TYR A 198 -21.60 -26.98 4.82
C TYR A 198 -21.11 -28.33 5.39
N SER A 199 -21.78 -29.42 5.02
CA SER A 199 -21.45 -30.77 5.48
C SER A 199 -20.96 -31.60 4.31
N GLY A 200 -19.79 -32.21 4.42
CA GLY A 200 -19.17 -32.98 3.36
C GLY A 200 -18.78 -32.17 2.11
N THR A 201 -18.79 -30.85 2.23
CA THR A 201 -18.47 -29.93 1.13
C THR A 201 -17.88 -28.64 1.70
N ALA A 202 -17.07 -27.95 0.91
CA ALA A 202 -16.48 -26.68 1.26
C ALA A 202 -17.48 -25.52 1.08
N LYS A 203 -17.32 -24.45 1.86
CA LYS A 203 -18.05 -23.20 1.63
C LYS A 203 -17.55 -22.48 0.36
N PRO A 204 -18.30 -21.49 -0.16
CA PRO A 204 -17.83 -20.61 -1.25
C PRO A 204 -16.48 -19.95 -0.94
N PHE A 205 -15.68 -19.72 -1.99
CA PHE A 205 -14.31 -19.23 -1.86
C PHE A 205 -14.23 -17.87 -1.14
N ASP A 206 -13.56 -17.85 0.01
CA ASP A 206 -13.04 -16.65 0.66
C ASP A 206 -11.50 -16.61 0.58
N PHE A 207 -10.89 -15.47 0.91
CA PHE A 207 -9.43 -15.33 0.83
C PHE A 207 -8.69 -16.33 1.72
N ASN A 208 -9.21 -16.61 2.92
CA ASN A 208 -8.61 -17.56 3.86
C ASN A 208 -8.67 -19.00 3.33
N GLY A 209 -9.83 -19.41 2.81
CA GLY A 209 -10.06 -20.71 2.21
C GLY A 209 -9.27 -20.93 0.92
N LEU A 210 -8.97 -19.87 0.17
CA LEU A 210 -7.99 -19.93 -0.91
C LEU A 210 -6.60 -20.26 -0.33
N VAL A 211 -6.05 -19.41 0.54
CA VAL A 211 -4.70 -19.58 1.11
C VAL A 211 -4.51 -20.95 1.79
N ARG A 212 -5.54 -21.47 2.46
CA ARG A 212 -5.49 -22.75 3.19
C ARG A 212 -6.03 -23.95 2.42
N HIS A 213 -6.42 -23.78 1.16
CA HIS A 213 -6.96 -24.82 0.29
C HIS A 213 -8.23 -25.52 0.82
N TYR A 214 -9.09 -24.81 1.55
CA TYR A 214 -10.33 -25.38 2.11
C TYR A 214 -11.33 -25.84 1.07
N TYR A 215 -11.24 -25.33 -0.16
CA TYR A 215 -12.04 -25.80 -1.29
C TYR A 215 -11.80 -27.26 -1.69
N LEU A 216 -10.73 -27.88 -1.19
CA LEU A 216 -10.46 -29.31 -1.40
C LEU A 216 -11.25 -30.21 -0.43
N ARG A 217 -11.91 -29.65 0.59
CA ARG A 217 -12.66 -30.40 1.59
C ARG A 217 -13.96 -30.96 1.00
N GLN A 218 -14.02 -32.28 0.86
CA GLN A 218 -15.13 -33.01 0.22
C GLN A 218 -15.44 -34.34 0.92
N SER A 219 -14.81 -34.64 2.05
CA SER A 219 -15.06 -35.89 2.78
C SER A 219 -16.34 -35.81 3.62
N PRO A 220 -17.15 -36.90 3.74
CA PRO A 220 -18.29 -36.95 4.65
C PRO A 220 -17.98 -36.63 6.12
N SER A 221 -16.74 -36.83 6.56
CA SER A 221 -16.26 -36.50 7.91
C SER A 221 -15.90 -35.02 8.10
N GLU A 222 -15.85 -34.23 7.02
CA GLU A 222 -15.52 -32.81 7.06
C GLU A 222 -16.78 -31.93 7.08
N GLY A 223 -16.69 -30.83 7.81
CA GLY A 223 -17.73 -29.82 7.85
C GLY A 223 -17.15 -28.41 8.05
N GLU A 224 -17.97 -27.42 7.74
CA GLU A 224 -17.67 -26.01 7.99
C GLU A 224 -18.96 -25.24 8.34
N LEU A 225 -18.87 -24.32 9.30
CA LEU A 225 -19.88 -23.31 9.56
C LEU A 225 -19.35 -21.95 9.12
N GLN A 226 -20.11 -21.23 8.30
CA GLN A 226 -19.88 -19.82 8.03
C GLN A 226 -20.80 -19.00 8.95
N ILE A 227 -20.20 -18.24 9.86
CA ILE A 227 -20.90 -17.38 10.81
C ILE A 227 -20.84 -15.97 10.27
N GLN A 228 -22.00 -15.35 10.14
CA GLN A 228 -22.13 -13.93 9.81
C GLN A 228 -22.43 -13.16 11.09
N LEU A 229 -21.61 -12.15 11.34
CA LEU A 229 -21.72 -11.25 12.46
C LEU A 229 -22.42 -9.95 12.06
N VAL A 230 -22.88 -9.22 13.07
CA VAL A 230 -23.30 -7.83 12.93
C VAL A 230 -22.12 -7.00 12.38
N GLU A 231 -22.46 -5.95 11.62
CA GLU A 231 -21.51 -4.95 11.11
C GLU A 231 -20.55 -4.45 12.18
N LYS A 232 -19.30 -4.18 11.79
CA LYS A 232 -18.24 -3.78 12.74
C LYS A 232 -18.54 -2.49 13.51
N SER A 233 -19.44 -1.65 12.97
CA SER A 233 -19.86 -0.39 13.60
C SER A 233 -20.88 -0.57 14.71
N GLU A 234 -21.52 -1.74 14.78
CA GLU A 234 -22.64 -2.02 15.69
C GLU A 234 -22.27 -3.08 16.74
N ARG A 235 -20.99 -3.44 16.86
CA ARG A 235 -20.48 -4.38 17.87
C ARG A 235 -19.19 -3.90 18.48
N ASP A 236 -19.04 -4.12 19.79
CA ASP A 236 -17.85 -3.73 20.54
C ASP A 236 -16.72 -4.77 20.41
N ARG A 237 -17.07 -6.06 20.36
CA ARG A 237 -16.11 -7.16 20.24
C ARG A 237 -15.68 -7.35 18.80
N SER A 238 -14.37 -7.53 18.60
CA SER A 238 -13.79 -7.89 17.30
C SER A 238 -14.16 -9.31 16.90
N SER A 239 -14.06 -9.63 15.60
CA SER A 239 -14.40 -10.97 15.11
C SER A 239 -13.53 -12.06 15.72
N HIS A 240 -12.30 -11.69 16.09
CA HIS A 240 -11.33 -12.57 16.73
C HIS A 240 -11.60 -12.80 18.22
N GLU A 241 -12.28 -11.89 18.89
CA GLU A 241 -12.71 -12.08 20.29
C GLU A 241 -14.02 -12.86 20.38
N ILE A 242 -14.78 -12.92 19.27
CA ILE A 242 -16.03 -13.68 19.16
C ILE A 242 -15.75 -15.12 18.73
N ALA A 243 -14.78 -15.33 17.83
CA ALA A 243 -14.34 -16.64 17.36
C ALA A 243 -13.57 -17.43 18.42
#